data_AF-A0A3D3GZM5-F1
#
_entry.id   AF-A0A3D3GZM5-F1
#
_cell.length_a   1.000
_cell.length_b   1.000
_cell.length_c   1.000
_cell.angle_alpha   90.00
_cell.angle_beta   90.00
_cell.angle_gamma   90.00
#
_symmetry.space_group_name_H-M   'P 1'
#
loop_
_entity.id
_entity.type
_entity.pdbx_description
1 polymer ?
#
loop_
_entity_poly.entity_id
_entity_poly.type
_entity_poly.pdbx_seq_one_letter_code
_entity_poly.pdbx_strand_id
1 'polypeptide(L)' 'MANHNQENSQQSDMAEKLIAVNRVSKVVKGGRIFSFTALTVVGDGNGRVGFGYGKAREV' A
#
# COMPACT_ATOMS: atom_id res chain seq x y z
N MET A 1 20.63 -8.29 34.66
CA MET A 1 21.32 -7.57 33.57
C MET A 1 20.27 -7.24 32.51
N ALA A 2 20.38 -6.06 31.91
CA ALA A 2 19.30 -5.22 31.41
C ALA A 2 18.30 -5.82 30.40
N ASN A 3 17.03 -5.44 30.59
CA ASN A 3 15.94 -5.49 29.62
C ASN A 3 16.31 -4.76 28.32
N HIS A 4 15.98 -5.34 27.16
CA HIS A 4 15.81 -4.59 25.92
C HIS A 4 14.39 -4.81 25.41
N ASN A 5 13.50 -3.95 25.91
CA ASN A 5 12.15 -3.77 25.41
C ASN A 5 12.13 -2.44 24.66
N GLN A 6 12.60 -2.40 23.40
CA GLN A 6 12.42 -1.26 22.49
C GLN A 6 12.54 -1.72 21.05
N GLU A 7 11.40 -1.78 20.33
CA GLU A 7 11.23 -1.03 19.08
C GLU A 7 9.77 -0.59 19.03
N ASN A 8 9.53 0.53 19.69
CA ASN A 8 8.36 1.36 19.48
C ASN A 8 8.49 1.96 18.07
N SER A 9 8.23 1.18 17.02
CA SER A 9 8.29 1.67 15.65
C SER A 9 7.03 2.48 15.38
N GLN A 10 7.06 3.72 15.86
CA GLN A 10 6.33 4.88 15.35
C GLN A 10 4.98 4.50 14.77
N GLN A 11 3.97 4.39 15.62
CA GLN A 11 2.60 4.60 15.19
C GLN A 11 2.52 6.06 14.76
N SER A 12 2.97 6.34 13.53
CA SER A 12 2.71 7.61 12.89
C SER A 12 1.20 7.74 12.87
N ASP A 13 0.65 8.84 13.36
CA ASP A 13 -0.79 9.15 13.38
C ASP A 13 -1.41 9.25 11.96
N MET A 14 -0.80 8.61 10.96
CA MET A 14 -1.28 8.54 9.59
C MET A 14 -2.26 7.38 9.47
N ALA A 15 -3.53 7.70 9.26
CA ALA A 15 -4.55 6.75 8.86
C ALA A 15 -4.37 6.39 7.38
N GLU A 16 -4.40 5.09 7.08
CA GLU A 16 -4.25 4.57 5.73
C GLU A 16 -5.58 4.04 5.21
N LYS A 17 -5.92 4.36 3.96
CA LYS A 17 -7.17 3.96 3.31
C LYS A 17 -6.91 3.46 1.89
N LEU A 18 -7.31 2.23 1.63
CA LEU A 18 -7.39 1.67 0.28
C LEU A 18 -8.61 2.25 -0.43
N ILE A 19 -8.39 2.93 -1.54
CA ILE A 19 -9.46 3.52 -2.36
C ILE A 19 -9.93 2.53 -3.42
N ALA A 20 -8.99 1.99 -4.17
CA ALA A 20 -9.32 1.11 -5.30
C ALA A 20 -8.24 0.05 -5.49
N VAL A 21 -8.69 -1.18 -5.75
CA VAL A 21 -7.85 -2.29 -6.20
C VAL A 21 -8.40 -2.77 -7.52
N ASN A 22 -7.61 -2.62 -8.58
CA ASN A 22 -8.02 -3.01 -9.93
C ASN A 22 -7.12 -4.13 -10.45
N ARG A 23 -7.72 -5.17 -11.03
CA ARG A 23 -6.99 -6.18 -11.78
C ARG A 23 -6.81 -5.70 -13.22
N VAL A 24 -5.58 -5.41 -13.61
CA VAL A 24 -5.18 -5.06 -14.98
C VAL A 24 -4.57 -6.26 -15.70
N SER A 25 -4.59 -6.27 -17.03
CA SER A 25 -4.03 -7.38 -17.81
C SER A 25 -3.22 -6.90 -19.01
N LYS A 26 -2.07 -7.55 -19.26
CA LYS A 26 -1.28 -7.41 -20.48
C LYS A 26 -1.49 -8.66 -21.33
N VAL A 27 -2.01 -8.48 -22.55
CA VAL A 27 -2.16 -9.57 -23.52
C VAL A 27 -0.81 -9.86 -24.16
N VAL A 28 -0.46 -11.15 -24.25
CA VAL A 28 0.74 -11.66 -24.92
C VAL A 28 0.34 -12.83 -25.83
N LYS A 29 1.26 -13.29 -26.68
CA LYS A 29 1.00 -14.37 -27.66
C LYS A 29 0.44 -15.68 -27.06
N GLY A 30 0.66 -15.93 -25.76
CA GLY A 30 0.22 -17.16 -25.07
C GLY A 30 -0.89 -16.96 -24.03
N GLY A 31 -1.48 -15.77 -23.92
CA GLY A 31 -2.56 -15.52 -22.96
C GLY A 31 -2.54 -14.12 -22.38
N ARG A 32 -3.07 -13.98 -21.16
CA ARG A 32 -3.11 -12.70 -20.43
C ARG A 32 -2.31 -12.82 -19.15
N ILE A 33 -1.38 -11.89 -18.95
CA ILE A 33 -0.69 -11.72 -17.68
C ILE A 33 -1.51 -10.73 -16.86
N PHE A 34 -2.02 -11.18 -15.73
CA PHE A 34 -2.73 -10.33 -14.79
C PHE A 34 -1.76 -9.64 -13.82
N SER A 35 -2.14 -8.46 -13.37
CA SER A 35 -1.48 -7.74 -12.28
C SER A 35 -2.52 -6.93 -11.54
N PHE A 36 -2.25 -6.59 -10.29
CA PHE A 36 -3.12 -5.74 -9.49
C PHE A 36 -2.50 -4.36 -9.35
N THR A 37 -3.36 -3.35 -9.38
CA THR A 37 -2.99 -1.96 -9.09
C THR A 37 -3.77 -1.51 -7.88
N ALA A 38 -3.11 -0.96 -6.89
CA ALA A 38 -3.72 -0.43 -5.68
C ALA A 38 -3.50 1.09 -5.63
N LEU A 39 -4.58 1.82 -5.35
CA LEU A 39 -4.56 3.22 -5.00
C LEU A 39 -4.82 3.35 -3.49
N THR A 40 -3.81 3.80 -2.76
CA THR A 40 -3.84 4.04 -1.32
C THR A 40 -3.72 5.52 -1.03
N VAL A 41 -4.38 5.97 0.03
CA VAL A 41 -4.19 7.31 0.61
C VAL A 41 -3.80 7.16 2.07
N VAL A 42 -2.84 7.96 2.50
CA VAL A 42 -2.37 8.05 3.88
C VAL A 42 -2.56 9.49 4.35
N GLY A 43 -3.02 9.72 5.57
CA GLY A 43 -3.15 11.07 6.09
C GLY A 43 -3.37 11.15 7.59
N ASP A 44 -2.94 12.24 8.19
CA ASP A 44 -2.98 12.47 9.65
C ASP A 44 -4.28 13.13 10.14
N GLY A 45 -5.25 13.35 9.25
CA GLY A 45 -6.52 14.05 9.55
C GLY A 45 -6.37 15.55 9.85
N ASN A 46 -5.13 16.03 10.04
CA ASN A 46 -4.78 17.41 10.38
C ASN A 46 -4.32 18.22 9.16
N GLY A 47 -4.70 17.76 7.96
CA GLY A 47 -4.46 18.45 6.70
C GLY A 47 -3.23 17.96 5.91
N ARG A 48 -2.46 16.98 6.43
CA ARG A 48 -1.43 16.31 5.63
C ARG A 48 -1.96 15.00 5.07
N VAL A 49 -1.87 14.88 3.75
CA VAL A 49 -2.36 13.73 2.99
C VAL A 49 -1.35 13.38 1.89
N GLY A 50 -1.12 12.09 1.70
CA GLY A 50 -0.34 11.53 0.62
C GLY A 50 -1.13 10.44 -0.09
N PHE A 51 -0.86 10.24 -1.37
CA PHE A 51 -1.45 9.15 -2.15
C PHE A 51 -0.35 8.31 -2.79
N GLY A 52 -0.58 7.01 -2.87
CA GLY A 52 0.33 6.03 -3.43
C GLY A 52 -0.37 5.18 -4.47
N TYR A 53 0.27 5.02 -5.63
CA TYR A 53 -0.18 4.11 -6.68
C TYR A 53 0.82 2.98 -6.84
N GLY A 54 0.42 1.77 -6.50
CA GLY A 54 1.27 0.57 -6.53
C GLY A 54 0.80 -0.44 -7.57
N LYS A 55 1.74 -1.21 -8.14
CA LYS A 55 1.44 -2.34 -9.01
C LYS A 55 2.19 -3.58 -8.56
N ALA A 56 1.46 -4.67 -8.36
CA ALA A 56 2.01 -5.95 -7.91
C ALA A 56 1.44 -7.12 -8.73
N ARG A 57 2.12 -8.26 -8.70
CA ARG A 57 1.64 -9.51 -9.32
C ARG A 57 0.71 -10.31 -8.40
N GLU A 58 0.79 -10.06 -7.11
CA GLU A 58 0.04 -10.72 -6.04
C GLU A 58 -0.68 -9.64 -5.20
N VAL A 59 -1.72 -10.06 -4.48
CA VAL A 59 -2.46 -9.23 -3.51
C VAL A 59 -1.96 -9.52 -2.12
#